data_AF-A0A259CUM3-F1
#
_entry.id   AF-A0A259CUM3-F1
#
_cell.length_a   1.000
_cell.length_b   1.000
_cell.length_c   1.000
_cell.angle_alpha   90.00
_cell.angle_beta   90.00
_cell.angle_gamma   90.00
#
_symmetry.space_group_name_H-M   'P 1'
#
loop_
_entity.id
_entity.type
_entity.pdbx_description
1 polymer ?
#
loop_
_entity_poly.entity_id
_entity_poly.type
_entity_poly.pdbx_seq_one_letter_code
_entity_poly.pdbx_strand_id
1 'polypeptide(L)' 'MTTHLILGGARSGKSAYAERVASQSELPVTYVATAQVYDDEFAQRIAHHQSRRPAYWQVIE' A
#
# COMPACT_ATOMS: atom_id res chain seq x y z
N MET A 1 -9.21 12.44 -16.05
CA MET A 1 -8.50 11.50 -15.16
C MET A 1 -9.46 11.04 -14.09
N THR A 2 -9.54 9.75 -13.82
CA THR A 2 -10.49 9.17 -12.87
C THR A 2 -9.78 8.81 -11.58
N THR A 3 -10.25 9.35 -10.45
CA THR A 3 -9.69 9.05 -9.13
C THR A 3 -10.57 8.00 -8.44
N HIS A 4 -9.93 6.97 -7.87
CA HIS A 4 -10.61 5.94 -7.10
C HIS A 4 -10.38 6.18 -5.60
N LEU A 5 -11.45 6.21 -4.81
CA LEU A 5 -11.38 6.27 -3.35
C LEU A 5 -11.74 4.90 -2.77
N ILE A 6 -10.79 4.26 -2.10
CA ILE A 6 -10.98 2.95 -1.47
C ILE A 6 -11.09 3.15 0.04
N LEU A 7 -12.27 2.84 0.59
CA LEU A 7 -12.58 2.99 2.02
C LEU A 7 -12.74 1.63 2.71
N GLY A 8 -12.60 1.62 4.04
CA GLY A 8 -12.82 0.43 4.85
C GLY A 8 -12.23 0.56 6.26
N GLY A 9 -12.78 -0.22 7.19
CA GLY A 9 -12.36 -0.25 8.59
C GLY A 9 -10.90 -0.64 8.80
N ALA A 10 -10.43 -0.59 10.04
CA ALA A 10 -9.12 -1.12 10.40
C ALA A 10 -9.02 -2.60 10.01
N ARG A 11 -7.88 -2.99 9.41
CA ARG A 11 -7.60 -4.38 8.98
C ARG A 11 -8.59 -4.97 7.95
N SER A 12 -9.37 -4.15 7.25
CA SER A 12 -10.34 -4.60 6.22
C SER A 12 -9.72 -5.03 4.87
N GLY A 13 -8.39 -5.00 4.73
CA GLY A 13 -7.71 -5.37 3.48
C GLY A 13 -7.68 -4.30 2.39
N LYS A 14 -8.09 -3.05 2.67
CA LYS A 14 -8.12 -1.94 1.69
C LYS A 14 -6.80 -1.70 0.95
N SER A 15 -5.66 -1.69 1.65
CA SER A 15 -4.35 -1.52 1.01
C SER A 15 -4.02 -2.69 0.08
N ALA A 16 -4.31 -3.92 0.48
CA ALA A 16 -4.08 -5.11 -0.34
C ALA A 16 -4.95 -5.11 -1.61
N TYR A 17 -6.18 -4.59 -1.53
CA TYR A 17 -7.03 -4.40 -2.70
C TYR A 17 -6.47 -3.31 -3.63
N ALA A 18 -6.05 -2.16 -3.09
CA ALA A 18 -5.45 -1.08 -3.86
C ALA A 18 -4.15 -1.53 -4.56
N GLU A 19 -3.28 -2.25 -3.84
CA GLU A 19 -2.05 -2.86 -4.38
C GLU A 19 -2.37 -3.80 -5.55
N ARG A 20 -3.41 -4.63 -5.43
CA ARG A 20 -3.84 -5.54 -6.52
C ARG A 20 -4.30 -4.78 -7.76
N VAL A 21 -5.15 -3.77 -7.59
CA VAL A 21 -5.65 -2.96 -8.72
C VAL A 21 -4.50 -2.22 -9.42
N ALA A 22 -3.55 -1.66 -8.64
CA ALA A 22 -2.37 -1.02 -9.19
C ALA A 22 -1.50 -2.00 -9.99
N SER A 23 -1.24 -3.21 -9.46
CA SER A 23 -0.50 -4.25 -10.18
C SER A 23 -1.17 -4.67 -11.49
N GLN A 24 -2.50 -4.76 -11.51
CA GLN A 24 -3.27 -5.14 -12.70
C GLN A 24 -3.34 -4.05 -13.77
N SER A 25 -2.97 -2.81 -13.44
CA SER A 25 -2.95 -1.73 -14.42
C SER A 25 -1.83 -1.85 -15.44
N GLU A 26 -0.78 -2.64 -15.15
CA GLU A 26 0.44 -2.77 -15.95
C GLU A 26 1.16 -1.43 -16.23
N LEU A 27 0.82 -0.38 -15.49
CA LEU A 27 1.47 0.92 -15.55
C LEU A 27 2.58 1.04 -14.50
N PRO A 28 3.53 1.97 -14.67
CA PRO A 28 4.44 2.34 -13.60
C PRO A 28 3.67 2.79 -12.35
N VAL A 29 4.05 2.25 -11.19
CA VAL A 29 3.39 2.53 -9.91
C VAL A 29 4.34 3.30 -9.00
N THR A 30 3.84 4.43 -8.47
CA THR A 30 4.45 5.16 -7.36
C THR A 30 3.61 4.95 -6.11
N TYR A 31 4.19 4.31 -5.10
CA TYR A 31 3.57 4.08 -3.80
C TYR A 31 3.96 5.21 -2.84
N VAL A 32 2.96 5.90 -2.28
CA VAL A 32 3.17 6.94 -1.27
C VAL A 32 2.74 6.39 0.10
N ALA A 33 3.71 6.09 0.95
CA ALA A 33 3.49 5.65 2.32
C ALA A 33 3.55 6.87 3.25
N THR A 34 2.42 7.25 3.85
CA THR A 34 2.36 8.43 4.74
C THR A 34 2.33 8.08 6.22
N ALA A 35 2.38 6.79 6.54
CA ALA A 35 2.23 6.31 7.91
C ALA A 35 3.58 6.39 8.67
N GLN A 36 3.56 6.98 9.86
CA GLN A 36 4.71 6.97 10.77
C GLN A 36 4.60 5.77 11.73
N VAL A 37 5.72 5.10 11.99
CA VAL A 37 5.77 3.97 12.93
C VAL A 37 5.67 4.49 14.37
N TYR A 38 4.66 4.03 15.11
CA TYR A 38 4.44 4.46 16.50
C TYR A 38 4.64 3.34 17.52
N ASP A 39 4.50 2.08 17.11
CA ASP A 39 4.65 0.90 17.97
C ASP A 39 5.13 -0.33 17.15
N ASP A 40 5.55 -1.38 17.87
CA ASP A 40 6.12 -2.60 17.27
C ASP A 40 5.08 -3.42 16.49
N GLU A 41 3.80 -3.40 16.91
CA GLU A 41 2.74 -4.08 16.16
C GLU A 41 2.56 -3.41 14.79
N PHE A 42 2.60 -2.09 14.76
CA PHE A 42 2.48 -1.30 13.56
C PHE A 42 3.73 -1.43 12.68
N ALA A 43 4.92 -1.53 13.27
CA ALA A 43 6.16 -1.82 12.56
C ALA A 43 6.09 -3.17 11.83
N GLN A 44 5.63 -4.23 12.50
CA GLN A 44 5.45 -5.55 11.88
C GLN A 44 4.44 -5.51 10.71
N ARG A 45 3.37 -4.72 10.86
CA ARG A 45 2.37 -4.55 9.81
C ARG A 45 2.96 -3.82 8.61
N ILE A 46 3.76 -2.78 8.82
CA ILE A 46 4.47 -2.08 7.75
C ILE A 46 5.42 -3.03 7.04
N ALA A 47 6.20 -3.83 7.76
CA ALA A 47 7.07 -4.85 7.14
C ALA A 47 6.29 -5.83 6.25
N HIS A 48 5.09 -6.23 6.67
CA HIS A 48 4.21 -7.05 5.84
C HIS A 48 3.72 -6.31 4.58
N HIS A 49 3.39 -5.01 4.67
CA HIS A 49 3.10 -4.19 3.47
C HIS A 49 4.30 -4.08 2.54
N GLN A 50 5.49 -3.85 3.09
CA GLN A 50 6.74 -3.71 2.33
C GLN A 50 7.14 -5.00 1.61
N SER A 51 6.87 -6.16 2.20
CA SER A 51 7.16 -7.47 1.56
C SER A 51 6.18 -7.86 0.46
N ARG A 52 4.93 -7.35 0.49
CA ARG A 52 3.93 -7.63 -0.55
C ARG A 52 4.10 -6.78 -1.81
N ARG A 53 4.61 -5.56 -1.68
CA ARG A 53 4.79 -4.67 -2.83
C ARG A 53 5.95 -5.15 -3.72
N PRO A 54 5.80 -5.14 -5.06
CA PRO A 54 6.90 -5.48 -5.95
C PRO A 54 8.09 -4.52 -5.80
N ALA A 55 9.31 -5.05 -5.86
CA ALA A 55 10.54 -4.27 -5.67
C ALA A 55 10.78 -3.21 -6.77
N TYR A 56 10.13 -3.34 -7.93
CA TYR A 56 10.24 -2.38 -9.03
C TYR A 56 9.33 -1.15 -8.87
N TRP A 57 8.47 -1.11 -7.85
CA TRP A 57 7.66 0.07 -7.57
C TRP A 57 8.51 1.18 -6.98
N GLN A 58 8.31 2.40 -7.46
CA GLN A 58 8.88 3.56 -6.78
C GLN A 58 8.13 3.76 -5.46
N VAL A 59 8.87 4.01 -4.39
CA VAL A 59 8.29 4.26 -3.07
C VAL A 59 8.73 5.63 -2.57
N ILE A 60 7.77 6.38 -2.02
CA ILE A 60 7.97 7.62 -1.28
C ILE A 60 7.44 7.36 0.13
N GLU A 61 8.30 7.47 1.15
CA GLU A 61 8.00 7.23 2.57
C GLU A 61 8.18 8.51 3.40
#